data_AF-A0AAV6B1V3-F1
#
_entry.id   AF-A0AAV6B1V3-F1
#
_cell.length_a   1.000
_cell.length_b   1.000
_cell.length_c   1.000
_cell.angle_alpha   90.00
_cell.angle_beta   90.00
_cell.angle_gamma   90.00
#
_symmetry.space_group_name_H-M   'P 1'
#
loop_
_entity.id
_entity.type
_entity.pdbx_description
1 polymer ?
#
loop_
_entity_poly.entity_id
_entity_poly.type
_entity_poly.pdbx_seq_one_letter_code
_entity_poly.pdbx_strand_id
1 'polypeptide(L)' 'SELIVELKATEAHHPLYEAQLLTYLKLAKKRLGLLINFNVPRIRDGIKRIVL' A
#
# COMPACT_ATOMS: atom_id res chain seq x y z
N SER A 1 -0.49 17.47 -5.65
CA SER A 1 -1.22 16.28 -5.18
C SER A 1 -0.22 15.36 -4.50
N GLU A 2 -0.54 14.86 -3.31
CA GLU A 2 0.37 14.00 -2.53
C GLU A 2 -0.19 12.58 -2.44
N LEU A 3 0.69 11.59 -2.40
CA LEU A 3 0.38 10.16 -2.44
C LEU A 3 1.12 9.47 -1.29
N ILE A 4 0.43 8.60 -0.55
CA ILE A 4 1.07 7.74 0.46
C ILE A 4 1.47 6.42 -0.19
N VAL A 5 2.70 5.98 0.05
CA VAL A 5 3.21 4.70 -0.43
C VAL A 5 3.64 3.85 0.76
N GLU A 6 3.06 2.67 0.88
CA GLU A 6 3.40 1.64 1.87
C GLU A 6 4.23 0.54 1.18
N LEU A 7 5.48 0.34 1.60
CA LEU A 7 6.40 -0.63 0.98
C LEU A 7 6.51 -1.92 1.81
N LYS A 8 6.56 -3.06 1.14
CA LYS A 8 6.77 -4.39 1.74
C LYS A 8 7.77 -5.21 0.93
N ALA A 9 8.42 -6.14 1.62
CA ALA A 9 9.38 -7.08 1.07
C ALA A 9 9.11 -8.48 1.66
N THR A 10 7.89 -8.97 1.51
CA THR A 10 7.41 -10.19 2.20
C THR A 10 6.99 -11.26 1.21
N GLU A 11 7.21 -12.53 1.55
CA GLU A 11 6.82 -13.67 0.70
C GLU A 11 5.31 -13.81 0.57
N ALA A 12 4.58 -13.55 1.66
CA ALA A 12 3.13 -13.61 1.70
C ALA A 12 2.52 -12.22 1.96
N HIS A 13 1.31 -12.02 1.43
CA HIS A 13 0.49 -10.85 1.74
C HIS A 13 -0.18 -10.99 3.11
N HIS A 14 -0.18 -9.93 3.91
CA HIS A 14 -0.88 -9.89 5.18
C HIS A 14 -2.01 -8.84 5.14
N PRO A 15 -3.28 -9.18 5.50
CA PRO A 15 -4.41 -8.25 5.45
C PRO A 15 -4.19 -6.94 6.23
N LEU A 16 -3.37 -6.99 7.29
CA LEU A 16 -2.98 -5.81 8.10
C LEU A 16 -2.33 -4.69 7.27
N TYR A 17 -1.65 -5.00 6.16
CA TYR A 17 -0.96 -3.98 5.36
C TYR A 17 -1.93 -2.95 4.76
N GLU A 18 -3.12 -3.40 4.38
CA GLU A 18 -4.18 -2.52 3.88
C GLU A 18 -4.77 -1.67 5.01
N ALA A 19 -5.00 -2.27 6.18
CA ALA A 19 -5.50 -1.55 7.36
C ALA A 19 -4.52 -0.47 7.83
N GLN A 20 -3.21 -0.76 7.77
CA GLN A 20 -2.15 0.21 8.05
C GLN A 20 -2.20 1.39 7.08
N LEU A 21 -2.24 1.12 5.76
CA LEU A 21 -2.32 2.17 4.75
C LEU A 21 -3.61 3.00 4.88
N LEU A 22 -4.77 2.37 5.13
CA LEU A 22 -6.04 3.07 5.38
C LEU A 22 -5.95 4.01 6.60
N THR A 23 -5.24 3.58 7.65
CA THR A 23 -5.02 4.42 8.84
C THR A 23 -4.19 5.66 8.50
N TYR A 24 -3.11 5.50 7.73
CA TYR A 24 -2.31 6.63 7.28
C TYR A 24 -3.06 7.59 6.36
N LEU A 25 -3.88 7.06 5.44
CA LEU A 25 -4.74 7.88 4.58
C LEU A 25 -5.70 8.76 5.40
N LYS A 26 -6.35 8.19 6.42
CA LYS A 26 -7.24 8.93 7.34
C LYS A 26 -6.49 10.01 8.12
N LEU A 27 -5.36 9.65 8.75
CA LEU A 27 -4.59 10.58 9.58
C LEU A 27 -3.98 11.74 8.76
N ALA A 28 -3.50 11.45 7.55
CA ALA A 28 -2.90 12.45 6.67
C ALA A 28 -3.93 13.21 5.81
N LYS A 29 -5.23 12.92 5.95
CA LYS A 29 -6.32 13.48 5.13
C LYS A 29 -6.06 13.33 3.62
N LYS A 30 -5.60 12.15 3.19
CA LYS A 30 -5.36 11.81 1.78
C LYS A 30 -6.33 10.74 1.31
N ARG A 31 -6.70 10.78 0.02
CA ARG A 31 -7.69 9.87 -0.58
C ARG A 31 -7.07 8.70 -1.32
N LEU A 32 -5.79 8.76 -1.67
CA LEU A 32 -5.13 7.78 -2.53
C LEU A 32 -3.84 7.29 -1.87
N GLY A 33 -3.65 5.96 -1.88
CA GLY A 33 -2.41 5.32 -1.48
C GLY A 33 -2.05 4.13 -2.37
N LEU A 34 -0.77 3.77 -2.36
CA LEU A 34 -0.26 2.55 -2.98
C LEU A 34 0.35 1.65 -1.91
N LEU A 35 -0.05 0.39 -1.89
CA LEU A 35 0.65 -0.68 -1.18
C LEU A 35 1.50 -1.43 -2.20
N ILE A 36 2.81 -1.49 -2.01
CA ILE A 36 3.74 -2.10 -2.96
C ILE A 36 4.55 -3.17 -2.24
N ASN A 37 4.28 -4.44 -2.54
CA ASN A 37 5.17 -5.54 -2.17
C ASN A 37 6.16 -5.78 -3.32
N PHE A 38 7.44 -5.49 -3.13
CA PHE A 38 8.45 -5.66 -4.17
C PHE A 38 9.11 -7.04 -4.18
N ASN A 39 8.76 -7.92 -3.24
CA ASN A 39 9.21 -9.32 -3.22
C ASN A 39 8.39 -10.20 -4.19
N VAL A 40 8.37 -9.82 -5.47
CA VAL A 40 7.66 -10.51 -6.55
C VAL A 40 8.49 -10.45 -7.84
N PRO A 41 8.35 -11.42 -8.76
CA PRO A 41 9.12 -11.43 -10.01
C PRO A 41 8.89 -10.21 -10.92
N ARG A 42 7.72 -9.58 -10.83
CA ARG A 42 7.38 -8.36 -11.58
C ARG A 42 6.72 -7.36 -10.65
N ILE A 43 7.29 -6.16 -10.54
CA ILE A 43 6.83 -5.14 -9.58
C ILE A 43 5.35 -4.79 -9.74
N ARG A 44 4.82 -4.79 -10.97
CA ARG A 44 3.40 -4.52 -11.26
C ARG A 44 2.46 -5.45 -10.50
N ASP A 45 2.86 -6.70 -10.30
CA ASP A 45 2.02 -7.72 -9.66
C ASP A 45 1.99 -7.54 -8.13
N GLY A 46 2.90 -6.72 -7.58
CA GLY A 46 2.96 -6.35 -6.17
C GLY A 46 2.31 -5.03 -5.81
N ILE A 47 1.77 -4.29 -6.79
CA ILE A 47 1.15 -2.97 -6.57
C ILE A 47 -0.35 -3.11 -6.34
N LYS A 48 -0.84 -2.62 -5.21
CA LYS A 48 -2.26 -2.47 -4.90
C LYS A 48 -2.61 -1.01 -4.67
N ARG A 49 -3.57 -0.50 -5.44
CA ARG A 49 -4.11 0.86 -5.30
C ARG A 49 -5.26 0.85 -4.30
N ILE A 50 -5.19 1.72 -3.28
CA ILE A 50 -6.24 1.89 -2.28
C ILE A 50 -6.81 3.31 -2.35
N VAL A 51 -8.13 3.43 -2.32
CA VAL A 51 -8.86 4.69 -2.32
C VAL A 51 -9.75 4.72 -1.07
N LEU A 52 -9.64 5.81 -0.29
CA LEU A 52 -10.52 6.07 0.86
C LEU A 52 -11.90 6.55 0.41
#